data_AF-A0A554MWB6-F1
#
_entry.id   AF-A0A554MWB6-F1
#
_cell.length_a   1.000
_cell.length_b   1.000
_cell.length_c   1.000
_cell.angle_alpha   90.00
_cell.angle_beta   90.00
_cell.angle_gamma   90.00
#
_symmetry.space_group_name_H-M   'P 1'
#
loop_
_entity.id
_entity.type
_entity.pdbx_description
1 polymer ?
#
loop_
_entity_poly.entity_id
_entity_poly.type
_entity_poly.pdbx_seq_one_letter_code
_entity_poly.pdbx_strand_id
1 'polypeptide(L)'
;MTADFIDTLAHRLETELDCSDEVAGEIAAKADTMRTDYEDAGFDAQDFIDRVHEAPYESLDRQWNWAVGDACAELEDCTDSRPYRLEGFDDVGAN
;
A
#
# COMPACT_ATOMS: atom_id res chain seq x y z
N MET A 1 -10.58 -3.31 -14.89
CA MET A 1 -9.65 -2.17 -14.81
C MET A 1 -8.88 -2.13 -13.48
N THR A 2 -9.00 -3.16 -12.62
CA THR A 2 -8.22 -3.31 -11.37
C THR A 2 -6.86 -3.97 -11.60
N ALA A 3 -6.77 -4.92 -12.54
CA ALA A 3 -5.50 -5.57 -12.90
C ALA A 3 -4.42 -4.57 -13.34
N ASP A 4 -4.79 -3.56 -14.15
CA ASP A 4 -3.85 -2.53 -14.61
C ASP A 4 -3.26 -1.70 -13.45
N PHE A 5 -4.08 -1.37 -12.45
CA PHE A 5 -3.62 -0.68 -11.24
C PHE A 5 -2.71 -1.58 -10.40
N ILE A 6 -3.11 -2.83 -10.16
CA ILE A 6 -2.34 -3.79 -9.35
C ILE A 6 -0.98 -4.04 -9.98
N ASP A 7 -0.93 -4.36 -11.28
CA ASP A 7 0.32 -4.59 -12.01
C ASP A 7 1.22 -3.35 -12.00
N THR A 8 0.64 -2.15 -12.17
CA THR A 8 1.41 -0.88 -12.15
C THR A 8 2.02 -0.62 -10.78
N LEU A 9 1.22 -0.74 -9.71
CA LEU A 9 1.71 -0.49 -8.36
C LEU A 9 2.74 -1.54 -7.93
N ALA A 10 2.49 -2.83 -8.22
CA ALA A 10 3.44 -3.90 -7.93
C ALA A 10 4.78 -3.65 -8.63
N HIS A 11 4.76 -3.36 -9.94
CA HIS A 11 5.97 -3.06 -10.70
C HIS A 11 6.78 -1.89 -10.13
N ARG A 12 6.09 -0.85 -9.63
CA ARG A 12 6.73 0.30 -9.01
C ARG A 12 7.34 -0.03 -7.65
N LEU A 13 6.66 -0.82 -6.83
CA LEU A 13 7.21 -1.29 -5.56
C LEU A 13 8.48 -2.12 -5.78
N GLU A 14 8.49 -2.99 -6.79
CA GLU A 14 9.67 -3.79 -7.15
C GLU A 14 10.83 -2.91 -7.63
N THR A 15 10.55 -1.94 -8.49
CA THR A 15 11.60 -1.15 -9.16
C THR A 15 12.11 0.04 -8.35
N GLU A 16 11.25 0.69 -7.56
CA GLU A 16 11.58 1.89 -6.79
C GLU A 16 11.98 1.57 -5.34
N LEU A 17 11.44 0.48 -4.77
CA LEU A 17 11.60 0.13 -3.35
C LEU A 17 12.30 -1.23 -3.15
N ASP A 18 12.79 -1.86 -4.23
CA ASP A 18 13.46 -3.17 -4.22
C ASP A 18 12.62 -4.26 -3.51
N CYS A 19 11.30 -4.15 -3.61
CA CYS A 19 10.35 -5.08 -3.03
C CYS A 19 10.34 -6.41 -3.81
N SER A 20 10.14 -7.53 -3.12
CA SER A 20 9.91 -8.81 -3.82
C SER A 20 8.54 -8.82 -4.50
N ASP A 21 8.42 -9.52 -5.64
CA ASP A 21 7.18 -9.72 -6.40
C ASP A 21 5.99 -10.14 -5.53
N GLU A 22 6.21 -11.11 -4.62
CA GLU A 22 5.16 -11.60 -3.72
C GLU A 22 4.61 -10.50 -2.80
N VAL A 23 5.50 -9.69 -2.23
CA VAL A 23 5.13 -8.60 -1.32
C VAL A 23 4.54 -7.42 -2.07
N ALA A 24 5.09 -7.12 -3.25
CA ALA A 24 4.59 -6.08 -4.14
C ALA A 24 3.16 -6.39 -4.59
N GLY A 25 2.88 -7.65 -4.93
CA GLY A 25 1.54 -8.13 -5.27
C GLY A 25 0.56 -8.03 -4.10
N GLU A 26 0.99 -8.39 -2.89
CA GLU A 26 0.14 -8.28 -1.69
C GLU A 26 -0.21 -6.82 -1.37
N ILE A 27 0.79 -5.94 -1.38
CA ILE A 27 0.60 -4.49 -1.18
C ILE A 27 -0.37 -3.95 -2.24
N ALA A 28 -0.13 -4.26 -3.51
CA ALA A 28 -0.95 -3.75 -4.60
C ALA A 28 -2.41 -4.23 -4.51
N ALA A 29 -2.64 -5.49 -4.11
CA ALA A 29 -3.98 -6.00 -3.87
C ALA A 29 -4.70 -5.31 -2.70
N LYS A 30 -3.97 -5.02 -1.61
CA LYS A 30 -4.51 -4.24 -0.47
C LYS A 30 -4.84 -2.80 -0.87
N ALA A 31 -3.99 -2.18 -1.68
CA ALA A 31 -4.22 -0.86 -2.23
C ALA A 31 -5.48 -0.83 -3.12
N ASP A 32 -5.67 -1.83 -3.97
CA ASP A 32 -6.86 -1.93 -4.83
C ASP A 32 -8.13 -2.16 -4.02
N THR A 33 -8.03 -2.90 -2.91
CA THR A 33 -9.13 -3.08 -1.96
C THR A 33 -9.53 -1.73 -1.35
N MET A 34 -8.56 -0.95 -0.86
CA MET A 34 -8.81 0.40 -0.33
C MET A 34 -9.41 1.32 -1.38
N ARG A 35 -8.84 1.32 -2.60
CA ARG A 35 -9.34 2.11 -3.72
C ARG A 35 -10.78 1.73 -4.11
N THR A 36 -11.15 0.46 -3.96
CA THR A 36 -12.50 -0.03 -4.27
C THR A 36 -13.50 0.27 -3.15
N ASP A 37 -13.07 0.22 -1.89
CA ASP A 37 -13.93 0.64 -0.76
C ASP A 37 -14.16 2.16 -0.76
N TYR A 38 -13.19 2.93 -1.25
CA TYR A 38 -13.22 4.39 -1.32
C TYR A 38 -13.06 4.92 -2.75
N GLU A 39 -13.85 4.41 -3.72
CA GLU A 39 -13.70 4.78 -5.14
C GLU A 39 -13.75 6.30 -5.40
N ASP A 40 -14.53 7.04 -4.60
CA ASP A 40 -14.66 8.51 -4.70
C ASP A 40 -13.36 9.26 -4.33
N ALA A 41 -12.43 8.61 -3.61
CA ALA A 41 -11.16 9.20 -3.21
C ALA A 41 -10.19 9.37 -4.37
N GLY A 42 -10.34 8.59 -5.44
CA GLY A 42 -9.55 8.75 -6.66
C GLY A 42 -8.06 8.39 -6.54
N PHE A 43 -7.65 7.60 -5.55
CA PHE A 43 -6.25 7.17 -5.40
C PHE A 43 -5.74 6.43 -6.65
N ASP A 44 -4.56 6.82 -7.12
CA ASP A 44 -3.83 6.09 -8.15
C ASP A 44 -2.55 5.42 -7.60
N ALA A 45 -1.79 4.76 -8.48
CA ALA A 45 -0.55 4.08 -8.06
C ALA A 45 0.55 5.06 -7.64
N GLN A 46 0.55 6.29 -8.17
CA GLN A 46 1.50 7.33 -7.82
C GLN A 46 1.23 7.86 -6.41
N ASP A 47 -0.04 8.09 -6.07
CA ASP A 47 -0.49 8.48 -4.73
C ASP A 47 0.04 7.57 -3.62
N PHE A 48 -0.01 6.26 -3.83
CA PHE A 48 0.48 5.29 -2.87
C PHE A 48 2.02 5.28 -2.78
N ILE A 49 2.72 5.37 -3.90
CA ILE A 49 4.19 5.40 -3.93
C ILE A 49 4.74 6.68 -3.28
N ASP A 50 4.14 7.84 -3.55
CA ASP A 50 4.55 9.09 -2.91
C ASP A 50 4.41 9.01 -1.39
N ARG A 51 3.27 8.50 -0.89
CA ARG A 51 3.06 8.30 0.55
C ARG A 51 4.04 7.29 1.15
N VAL A 52 4.38 6.23 0.44
CA VAL A 52 5.41 5.28 0.90
C VAL A 52 6.77 5.96 1.03
N HIS A 53 7.14 6.85 0.09
CA HIS A 53 8.38 7.62 0.16
C HIS A 53 8.38 8.72 1.23
N GLU A 54 7.22 9.28 1.57
CA GLU A 54 7.07 10.27 2.65
C GLU A 54 7.13 9.64 4.05
N ALA A 55 6.91 8.32 4.15
CA ALA A 55 6.90 7.62 5.41
C ALA A 55 8.27 7.72 6.13
N PRO A 56 8.31 8.03 7.44
CA PRO A 56 9.56 8.25 8.18
C PRO A 56 10.23 6.93 8.62
N TYR A 57 9.94 5.82 7.95
CA TYR A 57 10.41 4.49 8.31
C TYR A 57 11.35 3.92 7.26
N GLU A 58 12.28 3.05 7.67
CA GLU A 58 13.24 2.41 6.75
C GLU A 58 12.71 1.10 6.17
N SER A 59 11.78 0.44 6.86
CA SER A 59 11.23 -0.87 6.46
C SER A 59 9.94 -0.69 5.66
N LEU A 60 9.84 -1.34 4.51
CA LEU A 60 8.70 -1.22 3.59
C LEU A 60 7.36 -1.54 4.25
N ASP A 61 7.30 -2.54 5.14
CA ASP A 61 6.09 -2.89 5.87
C ASP A 61 5.57 -1.72 6.72
N ARG A 62 6.49 -1.00 7.37
CA ARG A 62 6.16 0.18 8.18
C ARG A 62 5.85 1.37 7.31
N GLN A 63 6.56 1.54 6.20
CA GLN A 63 6.26 2.59 5.23
C GLN A 63 4.86 2.43 4.65
N TRP A 64 4.50 1.22 4.21
CA TRP A 64 3.17 0.90 3.71
C TRP A 64 2.08 1.11 4.77
N ASN A 65 2.29 0.57 5.98
CA ASN A 65 1.32 0.70 7.06
C ASN A 65 1.10 2.16 7.48
N TRP A 66 2.14 2.99 7.37
CA TRP A 66 2.05 4.44 7.55
C TRP A 66 1.28 5.09 6.39
N ALA A 67 1.64 4.81 5.14
CA ALA A 67 1.00 5.35 3.94
C ALA A 67 -0.51 5.08 3.90
N VAL A 68 -0.92 3.86 4.27
CA VAL A 68 -2.33 3.48 4.41
C VAL A 68 -3.03 4.24 5.54
N GLY A 69 -2.32 4.48 6.66
CA GLY A 69 -2.84 5.28 7.76
C GLY A 69 -3.02 6.75 7.38
N ASP A 70 -2.07 7.30 6.63
CA ASP A 70 -2.07 8.67 6.13
C ASP A 70 -3.18 8.87 5.09
N ALA A 71 -3.27 8.00 4.08
CA ALA A 71 -4.36 8.01 3.09
C ALA A 71 -5.74 7.90 3.76
N CYS A 72 -5.89 7.06 4.78
CA CYS A 72 -7.13 6.95 5.55
C CYS A 72 -7.44 8.23 6.35
N ALA A 73 -6.44 8.95 6.85
CA ALA A 73 -6.64 10.18 7.60
C ALA A 73 -7.18 11.33 6.73
N GLU A 74 -6.95 11.28 5.41
CA GLU A 74 -7.51 12.23 4.44
C GLU A 74 -8.95 11.90 4.05
N LEU A 75 -9.42 10.68 4.33
CA LEU A 75 -10.78 10.23 4.04
C LEU A 75 -11.70 10.48 5.22
N GLU A 76 -12.70 11.34 5.04
CA GLU A 76 -13.67 11.66 6.09
C GLU A 76 -14.45 10.43 6.61
N ASP A 77 -14.62 9.39 5.78
CA ASP A 77 -15.37 8.17 6.10
C ASP A 77 -14.48 6.99 6.55
N CYS A 78 -13.15 7.15 6.52
CA CYS A 78 -12.27 6.06 6.89
C CYS A 78 -12.15 5.90 8.41
N THR A 79 -12.83 4.90 8.94
CA THR A 79 -12.89 4.61 10.38
C THR A 79 -11.89 3.54 10.83
N ASP A 80 -11.41 2.69 9.92
CA ASP A 80 -10.42 1.65 10.20
C ASP A 80 -9.54 1.36 8.99
N SER A 81 -8.24 1.68 9.08
CA SER A 81 -7.26 1.41 8.02
C SER A 81 -6.59 0.06 8.13
N ARG A 82 -6.81 -0.70 9.23
CA ARG A 82 -6.17 -2.01 9.44
C ARG A 82 -6.42 -3.03 8.34
N PRO A 83 -7.59 -3.12 7.68
CA PRO A 83 -7.82 -4.08 6.59
C PRO A 83 -6.85 -3.94 5.41
N TYR A 84 -6.35 -2.72 5.17
CA TYR A 84 -5.47 -2.39 4.04
C TYR A 84 -3.98 -2.45 4.39
N ARG A 85 -3.66 -2.65 5.68
CA ARG A 85 -2.28 -2.79 6.17
C ARG A 85 -1.75 -4.19 5.91
N LEU A 86 -0.43 -4.33 5.83
CA LEU A 86 0.24 -5.62 5.88
C LEU A 86 0.14 -6.11 7.33
N GLU A 87 -0.73 -7.09 7.59
CA GLU A 87 -0.79 -7.72 8.91
C GLU A 87 0.47 -8.57 9.11
N GLY A 88 1.21 -8.35 10.19
CA GLY A 88 2.18 -9.33 10.67
C GLY A 88 3.39 -9.58 9.77
N PHE A 89 3.94 -8.57 9.07
CA PHE A 89 5.28 -8.65 8.46
C PHE A 89 6.44 -8.80 9.49
N ASP A 90 6.13 -9.27 10.70
CA ASP A 90 7.07 -9.77 11.72
C ASP A 90 7.29 -11.30 11.57
N ASP A 91 6.47 -12.03 10.79
CA ASP A 91 6.57 -13.50 10.61
C ASP A 91 7.36 -13.93 9.35
N VAL A 92 7.66 -13.00 8.43
CA VAL A 92 8.36 -13.29 7.15
C VAL A 92 9.86 -12.96 7.18
N GLY A 93 10.42 -12.70 8.38
CA GLY A 93 11.84 -12.36 8.58
C GLY A 93 12.61 -13.23 9.57
N ALA A 94 12.07 -14.39 9.97
CA ALA A 94 12.79 -15.36 10.79
C ALA A 94 12.88 -16.74 10.11
N ASN A 95 13.80 -16.89 9.16
CA ASN A 95 14.55 -18.15 8.93
C ASN A 95 15.86 -17.88 8.19
#